data_AF-A0A971K2G9-F1
#
_entry.id   AF-A0A971K2G9-F1
#
_cell.length_a   1.000
_cell.length_b   1.000
_cell.length_c   1.000
_cell.angle_alpha   90.00
_cell.angle_beta   90.00
_cell.angle_gamma   90.00
#
_symmetry.space_group_name_H-M   'P 1'
#
loop_
_entity.id
_entity.type
_entity.pdbx_description
1 polymer ?
#
loop_
_entity_poly.entity_id
_entity_poly.type
_entity_poly.pdbx_seq_one_letter_code
_entity_poly.pdbx_strand_id
1 'polypeptide(L)'
;IINKLTRLRGVGVWTVEMLLIFSLCRPDVVSYNDFGIRKGIMKLYQLNELNRNQFDIFRKRYSPYGTTASLYLWEIAAEKL
;
A
#
# COMPACT_ATOMS: atom_id res chain seq x y z
N ILE A 1 -7.87 -9.18 11.52
CA ILE A 1 -6.47 -9.58 11.78
C ILE A 1 -5.59 -8.38 12.18
N ILE A 2 -5.67 -7.25 11.46
CA ILE A 2 -4.93 -6.01 11.78
C ILE A 2 -5.08 -5.63 13.26
N ASN A 3 -6.32 -5.38 13.73
CA ASN A 3 -6.59 -5.01 15.13
C ASN A 3 -6.07 -6.00 16.19
N LYS A 4 -5.84 -7.27 15.82
CA LYS A 4 -5.31 -8.28 16.74
C LYS A 4 -3.79 -8.16 16.85
N LEU A 5 -3.11 -8.00 15.72
CA LEU A 5 -1.65 -7.97 15.65
C LEU A 5 -1.07 -6.61 16.07
N THR A 6 -1.78 -5.51 15.82
CA THR A 6 -1.35 -4.17 16.27
C THR A 6 -1.38 -3.97 17.78
N ARG A 7 -1.89 -4.93 18.56
CA ARG A 7 -1.81 -4.92 20.03
C ARG A 7 -0.43 -5.35 20.55
N LEU A 8 0.40 -5.97 19.71
CA LEU A 8 1.75 -6.36 20.08
C LEU A 8 2.66 -5.13 20.13
N ARG A 9 3.45 -4.99 21.20
CA ARG A 9 4.38 -3.88 21.36
C ARG A 9 5.36 -3.85 20.18
N GLY A 10 5.46 -2.69 19.51
CA GLY A 10 6.33 -2.49 18.34
C GLY A 10 5.70 -2.85 16.99
N VAL A 11 4.46 -3.33 16.95
CA VAL A 11 3.77 -3.71 15.70
C VAL A 11 2.74 -2.64 15.32
N GLY A 12 3.06 -1.83 14.30
CA GLY A 12 2.14 -0.83 13.74
C GLY A 12 1.26 -1.38 12.61
N VAL A 13 0.28 -0.58 12.17
CA VAL A 13 -0.62 -0.96 11.05
C VAL A 13 0.17 -1.29 9.78
N TRP A 14 1.14 -0.44 9.42
CA TRP A 14 2.00 -0.67 8.25
C TRP A 14 2.74 -2.01 8.35
N THR A 15 3.32 -2.33 9.51
CA THR A 15 4.02 -3.61 9.75
C THR A 15 3.09 -4.80 9.52
N VAL A 16 1.85 -4.72 9.99
CA VAL A 16 0.87 -5.79 9.75
C VAL A 16 0.49 -5.89 8.28
N GLU A 17 0.35 -4.77 7.57
CA GLU A 17 0.09 -4.78 6.12
C GLU A 17 1.23 -5.43 5.34
N MET A 18 2.50 -5.17 5.72
CA MET A 18 3.66 -5.85 5.13
C MET A 18 3.63 -7.36 5.42
N LEU A 19 3.30 -7.77 6.64
CA LEU A 19 3.13 -9.18 7.00
C LEU A 19 2.01 -9.84 6.16
N LEU A 20 0.90 -9.13 5.93
CA LEU A 20 -0.23 -9.64 5.14
C LEU A 20 0.17 -9.90 3.68
N ILE A 21 1.01 -9.04 3.10
CA ILE A 21 1.53 -9.18 1.74
C ILE A 21 2.55 -10.31 1.66
N PHE A 22 3.63 -10.24 2.44
CA PHE A 22 4.83 -11.06 2.22
C PHE A 22 4.85 -12.40 2.96
N SER A 23 4.06 -12.56 4.03
CA SER A 23 4.08 -13.79 4.83
C SER A 23 2.75 -14.53 4.81
N LEU A 24 1.63 -13.82 4.70
CA LEU A 24 0.28 -14.41 4.69
C LEU A 24 -0.39 -14.40 3.32
N CYS A 25 0.35 -13.95 2.28
CA CYS A 25 -0.05 -13.96 0.88
C CYS A 25 -1.48 -13.47 0.64
N ARG A 26 -1.90 -12.41 1.33
CA ARG A 26 -3.22 -11.81 1.14
C ARG A 26 -3.23 -11.08 -0.21
N PRO A 27 -4.24 -11.31 -1.07
CA PRO A 27 -4.21 -10.80 -2.45
C PRO A 27 -4.59 -9.31 -2.57
N ASP A 28 -5.27 -8.75 -1.57
CA ASP A 28 -5.89 -7.42 -1.67
C ASP A 28 -5.46 -6.45 -0.57
N VAL A 29 -4.17 -6.05 -0.58
CA VAL A 29 -3.61 -5.08 0.37
C VAL A 29 -2.97 -3.92 -0.37
N VAL A 30 -3.42 -2.69 -0.09
CA VAL A 30 -2.78 -1.43 -0.51
C VAL A 30 -2.62 -0.56 0.74
N SER A 31 -1.38 -0.33 1.17
CA SER A 31 -1.10 0.37 2.42
C SER A 31 -1.02 1.88 2.24
N TYR A 32 -1.86 2.63 2.95
CA TYR A 32 -1.80 4.09 2.96
C TYR A 32 -0.55 4.62 3.69
N ASN A 33 -0.10 3.88 4.70
CA ASN A 33 1.03 4.29 5.52
C ASN A 33 2.38 3.99 4.84
N ASP A 34 2.37 3.35 3.68
CA ASP A 34 3.56 3.07 2.88
C ASP A 34 3.88 4.26 1.97
N PHE A 35 5.01 4.92 2.23
CA PHE A 35 5.47 6.05 1.42
C PHE A 35 5.80 5.63 -0.03
N GLY A 36 6.33 4.42 -0.23
CA GLY A 36 6.63 3.88 -1.55
C GLY A 36 5.39 3.72 -2.40
N ILE A 37 4.33 3.12 -1.86
CA ILE A 37 3.03 2.99 -2.54
C ILE A 37 2.46 4.36 -2.88
N ARG A 38 2.44 5.31 -1.93
CA ARG A 38 1.93 6.66 -2.19
C ARG A 38 2.73 7.36 -3.29
N LYS A 39 4.05 7.29 -3.26
CA LYS A 39 4.95 7.82 -4.29
C LYS A 39 4.70 7.14 -5.64
N GLY A 40 4.50 5.83 -5.66
CA GLY A 40 4.17 5.06 -6.87
C GLY A 40 2.86 5.52 -7.51
N ILE A 41 1.81 5.72 -6.71
CA ILE A 41 0.52 6.25 -7.18
C ILE A 41 0.71 7.66 -7.76
N MET A 42 1.41 8.52 -7.04
CA MET A 42 1.67 9.89 -7.48
C MET A 42 2.43 9.93 -8.81
N LYS A 43 3.45 9.10 -8.98
CA LYS A 43 4.18 8.99 -10.25
C LYS A 43 3.30 8.44 -11.38
N LEU A 44 2.63 7.32 -11.16
CA LEU A 44 1.80 6.64 -12.17
C LEU A 44 0.71 7.56 -12.73
N TYR A 45 0.09 8.37 -11.87
CA TYR A 45 -1.00 9.27 -12.24
C TYR A 45 -0.58 10.74 -12.34
N GLN A 46 0.74 11.04 -12.31
CA GLN A 46 1.29 12.39 -12.45
C GLN A 46 0.68 13.40 -11.46
N LEU A 47 0.55 12.99 -10.20
CA LEU A 47 -0.01 13.80 -9.12
C LEU A 47 1.10 14.48 -8.31
N ASN A 48 0.94 15.78 -8.04
CA ASN A 48 1.85 16.54 -7.16
C ASN A 48 1.63 16.22 -5.68
N GLU A 49 0.40 15.86 -5.31
CA GLU A 49 0.02 15.45 -3.96
C GLU A 49 -1.00 14.32 -4.00
N LEU A 50 -1.08 13.56 -2.91
CA LEU A 50 -2.05 12.48 -2.75
C LEU A 50 -2.66 12.56 -1.35
N ASN A 51 -3.91 13.00 -1.30
CA ASN A 51 -4.70 13.02 -0.07
C ASN A 51 -5.38 11.66 0.19
N ARG A 52 -5.96 11.52 1.38
CA ARG A 52 -6.57 10.25 1.82
C ARG A 52 -7.77 9.83 0.97
N ASN A 53 -8.63 10.76 0.58
CA ASN A 53 -9.81 10.46 -0.23
C ASN A 53 -9.42 9.97 -1.64
N GLN A 54 -8.42 10.61 -2.25
CA GLN A 54 -7.87 10.17 -3.53
C GLN A 54 -7.23 8.79 -3.41
N PHE A 55 -6.44 8.55 -2.36
CA PHE A 55 -5.87 7.22 -2.12
C PHE A 55 -6.94 6.14 -2.02
N ASP A 56 -8.04 6.39 -1.33
CA ASP A 56 -9.11 5.41 -1.17
C ASP A 56 -9.82 5.09 -2.50
N ILE A 57 -9.87 6.03 -3.45
CA ILE A 57 -10.34 5.78 -4.82
C ILE A 57 -9.40 4.81 -5.54
N PHE A 58 -8.08 5.03 -5.48
CA PHE A 58 -7.10 4.14 -6.11
C PHE A 58 -7.07 2.76 -5.44
N ARG A 59 -7.14 2.71 -4.10
CA ARG A 59 -7.25 1.46 -3.35
C ARG A 59 -8.45 0.63 -3.81
N LYS A 60 -9.62 1.24 -3.99
CA LYS A 60 -10.82 0.56 -4.53
C LYS A 60 -10.60 0.09 -5.97
N ARG A 61 -9.94 0.90 -6.81
CA ARG A 61 -9.62 0.53 -8.19
C ARG A 61 -8.73 -0.70 -8.30
N TYR A 62 -7.82 -0.91 -7.36
CA TYR A 62 -6.90 -2.05 -7.37
C TYR A 62 -7.49 -3.34 -6.80
N SER A 63 -8.62 -3.27 -6.10
CA SER A 63 -9.31 -4.45 -5.59
C SER A 63 -9.89 -5.30 -6.74
N PRO A 64 -9.85 -6.65 -6.68
CA PRO A 64 -9.46 -7.49 -5.54
C PRO A 64 -7.98 -7.90 -5.52
N TYR A 65 -7.12 -7.22 -6.28
CA TYR A 65 -5.70 -7.56 -6.44
C TYR A 65 -4.77 -6.43 -5.98
N GLY A 66 -5.14 -5.75 -4.89
CA GLY A 66 -4.38 -4.65 -4.32
C GLY A 66 -2.93 -4.98 -3.99
N THR A 67 -2.62 -6.23 -3.63
CA THR A 67 -1.25 -6.66 -3.36
C THR A 67 -0.43 -6.68 -4.64
N THR A 68 -0.98 -7.20 -5.74
CA THR A 68 -0.32 -7.15 -7.05
C THR A 68 -0.07 -5.70 -7.48
N ALA A 69 -1.06 -4.83 -7.31
CA ALA A 69 -0.88 -3.40 -7.59
C ALA A 69 0.23 -2.79 -6.72
N SER A 70 0.29 -3.10 -5.42
CA SER A 70 1.32 -2.60 -4.51
C SER A 70 2.74 -2.98 -4.97
N LEU A 71 2.94 -4.20 -5.48
CA LEU A 71 4.23 -4.64 -6.05
C LEU A 71 4.68 -3.73 -7.21
N TYR A 72 3.79 -3.46 -8.16
CA TYR A 72 4.10 -2.57 -9.29
C TYR A 72 4.25 -1.10 -8.87
N LEU A 73 3.48 -0.64 -7.87
CA LEU A 73 3.62 0.73 -7.35
C LEU A 73 4.99 0.94 -6.69
N TRP A 74 5.53 -0.07 -6.00
CA TRP A 74 6.89 -0.01 -5.48
C TRP A 74 7.93 0.07 -6.60
N GLU A 75 7.76 -0.69 -7.68
CA GLU A 75 8.66 -0.62 -8.85
C GLU A 75 8.67 0.78 -9.47
N ILE A 76 7.47 1.31 -9.77
CA ILE A 76 7.31 2.68 -10.31
C ILE A 76 7.91 3.72 -9.36
N ALA A 77 7.76 3.53 -8.04
CA ALA A 77 8.34 4.43 -7.05
C ALA A 77 9.87 4.43 -7.08
N ALA A 78 10.49 3.29 -7.37
CA ALA A 78 11.94 3.06 -7.42
C ALA A 78 12.60 3.55 -8.73
N GLU A 79 11.89 3.51 -9.86
CA GLU A 79 12.40 4.01 -11.15
C GLU A 79 12.93 5.45 -11.04
N LYS A 80 14.13 5.69 -11.57
CA LYS A 80 14.69 7.05 -11.70
C LYS A 80 14.31 7.59 -13.07
N LEU A 81 13.67 8.77 -13.10
CA LEU A 81 13.47 9.55 -14.32
C LEU A 81 14.81 10.12 -14.80
#